data_AF-A0A9E0B5I3-F1
#
_entry.id   AF-A0A9E0B5I3-F1
#
_cell.length_a   1.000
_cell.length_b   1.000
_cell.length_c   1.000
_cell.angle_alpha   90.00
_cell.angle_beta   90.00
_cell.angle_gamma   90.00
#
_symmetry.space_group_name_H-M   'P 1'
#
loop_
_entity.id
_entity.type
_entity.pdbx_description
1 polymer ?
#
loop_
_entity_poly.entity_id
_entity_poly.type
_entity_poly.pdbx_seq_one_letter_code
_entity_poly.pdbx_strand_id
1 'polypeptide(L)' 'MTRTVVHMDLDTFFVSVERLKDSRLLGKPVLVGGSSGRGVVA' A
#
# COMPACT_ATOMS: atom_id res chain seq x y z
N MET A 1 -19.86 10.76 29.84
CA MET A 1 -19.69 10.23 28.47
C MET A 1 -18.25 9.79 28.29
N THR A 2 -18.02 8.54 27.91
CA THR A 2 -16.68 8.02 27.62
C THR A 2 -16.27 8.39 26.19
N ARG A 3 -15.03 8.89 26.00
CA ARG A 3 -14.50 9.21 24.67
C ARG A 3 -14.09 7.93 23.96
N THR A 4 -14.60 7.72 22.75
CA THR A 4 -14.18 6.64 21.86
C THR A 4 -13.14 7.14 20.88
N VAL A 5 -12.05 6.39 20.69
CA VAL A 5 -11.03 6.65 19.65
C VAL A 5 -10.93 5.42 18.78
N VAL A 6 -11.07 5.60 17.47
CA VAL A 6 -10.96 4.53 16.47
C VAL A 6 -9.66 4.73 15.69
N HIS A 7 -8.90 3.66 15.57
CA HIS A 7 -7.71 3.59 14.72
C HIS A 7 -8.06 2.80 13.46
N MET A 8 -7.75 3.35 12.30
CA MET A 8 -7.92 2.71 11.00
C MET A 8 -6.61 2.82 10.23
N ASP A 9 -6.17 1.71 9.67
CA ASP A 9 -5.01 1.60 8.77
C ASP A 9 -5.41 0.77 7.55
N LEU A 10 -4.75 0.98 6.41
CA LEU A 10 -5.08 0.34 5.16
C LEU A 10 -4.03 -0.71 4.79
N ASP A 11 -4.49 -1.93 4.55
CA ASP A 11 -3.63 -3.05 4.22
C ASP A 11 -2.84 -2.81 2.93
N THR A 12 -1.52 -2.68 3.06
CA THR A 12 -0.57 -2.50 1.94
C THR A 12 -1.02 -1.39 0.97
N PHE A 13 -1.38 -0.21 1.50
CA PHE A 13 -2.05 0.88 0.79
C PHE A 13 -1.60 1.07 -0.68
N PHE A 14 -0.31 1.28 -0.93
CA PHE A 14 0.18 1.52 -2.29
C PHE A 14 0.01 0.32 -3.22
N VAL A 15 0.31 -0.89 -2.75
CA VAL A 15 0.12 -2.13 -3.52
C VAL A 15 -1.36 -2.36 -3.81
N SER A 16 -2.24 -2.11 -2.83
CA SER A 16 -3.69 -2.23 -2.98
C SER A 16 -4.24 -1.27 -4.04
N VAL A 17 -3.74 -0.03 -4.07
CA VAL A 17 -4.08 0.96 -5.11
C VAL A 17 -3.60 0.51 -6.49
N GLU A 18 -2.36 0.04 -6.61
CA GLU A 18 -1.82 -0.40 -7.91
C GLU A 18 -2.53 -1.66 -8.44
N ARG A 19 -2.93 -2.59 -7.56
CA ARG A 19 -3.75 -3.75 -7.95
C ARG A 19 -5.17 -3.36 -8.38
N LEU A 20 -5.74 -2.31 -7.82
CA LEU A 20 -7.03 -1.78 -8.26
C LEU A 20 -6.93 -1.20 -9.68
N LYS A 21 -5.81 -0.54 -10.02
CA LYS A 21 -5.57 0.04 -11.34
C LYS A 21 -5.14 -1.01 -12.37
N ASP A 22 -4.39 -2.04 -11.94
CA ASP A 22 -3.86 -3.09 -12.80
C ASP A 22 -4.08 -4.48 -12.19
N SER A 23 -5.13 -5.15 -12.65
CA SER A 23 -5.51 -6.49 -12.18
C SER A 23 -4.48 -7.57 -12.48
N ARG A 24 -3.51 -7.33 -13.39
CA ARG A 24 -2.43 -8.29 -13.69
C ARG A 24 -1.42 -8.43 -12.55
N LEU A 25 -1.45 -7.54 -11.57
CA LEU A 25 -0.64 -7.57 -10.35
C LEU A 25 -1.24 -8.46 -9.24
N LEU A 26 -2.47 -8.95 -9.42
CA LEU A 26 -3.09 -9.88 -8.48
C LEU A 26 -2.32 -11.22 -8.45
N GLY A 27 -2.12 -11.75 -7.24
CA GLY A 27 -1.37 -13.00 -7.00
C GLY A 27 0.14 -12.89 -7.22
N LYS A 28 0.66 -11.71 -7.56
CA LYS A 28 2.10 -11.49 -7.76
C LYS A 28 2.75 -10.82 -6.55
N PRO A 29 4.03 -11.11 -6.28
CA PRO A 29 4.85 -10.30 -5.39
C PRO A 29 5.08 -8.92 -6.04
N VAL A 30 4.77 -7.85 -5.29
CA VAL A 30 4.83 -6.46 -5.79
C VAL A 30 5.56 -5.60 -4.76
N LEU A 31 6.46 -4.74 -5.24
CA LEU A 31 7.09 -3.67 -4.47
C LEU A 31 6.74 -2.33 -5.14
N VAL A 32 6.41 -1.33 -4.34
CA VAL A 32 6.25 0.06 -4.78
C VAL A 32 7.36 0.87 -4.13
N GLY A 33 8.04 1.71 -4.89
CA GLY A 33 9.21 2.44 -4.39
C GLY A 33 9.88 3.31 -5.44
N GLY A 34 10.86 4.09 -5.02
CA GLY A 34 11.62 4.97 -5.90
C GLY A 34 12.60 4.21 -6.81
N SER A 35 12.75 4.65 -8.06
CA SER A 35 13.65 4.04 -9.06
C SER A 35 15.07 4.64 -9.10
N SER A 36 15.37 5.60 -8.21
CA SER A 36 16.70 6.22 -8.14
C SER A 36 17.73 5.30 -7.47
N GLY A 37 19.02 5.58 -7.66
CA GLY A 37 20.10 4.77 -7.06
C GLY A 37 20.12 4.73 -5.52
N ARG A 38 19.31 5.53 -4.84
CA ARG A 38 19.08 5.50 -3.39
C ARG A 38 17.59 5.43 -3.04
N GLY A 39 16.76 4.95 -3.97
CA GLY A 39 15.33 4.75 -3.76
C GLY A 39 15.05 3.67 -2.73
N VAL A 40 13.94 3.82 -2.00
CA VAL A 40 13.47 2.87 -0.99
C VAL A 40 12.05 2.40 -1.32
N VAL A 41 11.63 1.33 -0.66
CA VAL A 41 10.26 0.80 -0.73
C VAL A 41 9.32 1.70 0.08
N ALA A 42 8.13 1.97 -0.47
CA ALA A 42 7.06 2.74 0.13
C ALA A 42 5.86 1.84 0.49
#